data_AF-A0A4R3AEI6-F1
#
_entry.id   AF-A0A4R3AEI6-F1
#
_cell.length_a   1.000
_cell.length_b   1.000
_cell.length_c   1.000
_cell.angle_alpha   90.00
_cell.angle_beta   90.00
_cell.angle_gamma   90.00
#
_symmetry.space_group_name_H-M   'P 1'
#
loop_
_entity.id
_entity.type
_entity.pdbx_description
1 polymer ?
#
loop_
_entity_poly.entity_id
_entity_poly.type
_entity_poly.pdbx_seq_one_letter_code
_entity_poly.pdbx_strand_id
1 'polypeptide(L)'
;MKNTQKKLKAKQFRYLSKKNIKNPMVYIRDFFQQQTDIINWQNDINLFVITGAYPAMSTGGYPENGYNCHQMIKQMEIAYVIFKQCGLPKHKDPLTLFDTRNDYFNYSYGLELTCNNKRSPYDLIRKFFSYQPLQKWYKTMDDLMEQLTLKRSIGNEHFGDKIVVIREFLIRLAYALYYIYEHGGISIPLPPYVHIQSRKQHEEAESNNETNESLGGPHDIRDEEKMSEMNSAELETKNKGANLKEDATQKITGLYMEAADHLDTVTTLEENMTCIQQTLQSP
;
A
#
# COMPACT_ATOMS: atom_id res chain seq x y z
N MET A 1 -26.83 15.56 -25.05
CA MET A 1 -26.95 14.19 -24.55
C MET A 1 -26.56 14.16 -23.07
N LYS A 2 -27.46 13.77 -22.16
CA LYS A 2 -27.14 13.61 -20.73
C LYS A 2 -26.31 12.34 -20.57
N ASN A 3 -25.03 12.48 -20.22
CA ASN A 3 -24.15 11.35 -19.96
C ASN A 3 -24.50 10.76 -18.59
N THR A 4 -25.53 9.92 -18.52
CA THR A 4 -25.95 9.23 -17.30
C THR A 4 -24.90 8.18 -16.96
N GLN A 5 -23.84 8.58 -16.25
CA GLN A 5 -22.91 7.63 -15.67
C GLN A 5 -23.70 6.63 -14.81
N LYS A 6 -23.63 5.35 -15.18
CA LYS A 6 -24.33 4.27 -14.47
C LYS A 6 -23.89 4.26 -13.01
N LYS A 7 -24.83 4.53 -12.10
CA LYS A 7 -24.57 4.59 -10.65
C LYS A 7 -23.98 3.26 -10.18
N LEU A 8 -22.80 3.33 -9.55
CA LEU A 8 -22.15 2.17 -8.94
C LEU A 8 -23.01 1.64 -7.78
N LYS A 9 -23.16 0.32 -7.70
CA LYS A 9 -23.92 -0.38 -6.65
C LYS A 9 -23.00 -1.33 -5.90
N ALA A 10 -23.19 -1.44 -4.58
CA ALA A 10 -22.38 -2.32 -3.72
C ALA A 10 -22.32 -3.78 -4.21
N LYS A 11 -23.44 -4.31 -4.73
CA LYS A 11 -23.51 -5.66 -5.32
C LYS A 11 -22.57 -5.93 -6.50
N GLN A 12 -21.88 -4.92 -7.03
CA GLN A 12 -20.91 -5.07 -8.11
C GLN A 12 -19.49 -5.34 -7.59
N PHE A 13 -19.30 -5.26 -6.28
CA PHE A 13 -18.04 -5.40 -5.58
C PHE A 13 -18.13 -6.57 -4.59
N ARG A 14 -17.01 -7.23 -4.34
CA ARG A 14 -16.85 -8.32 -3.36
C ARG A 14 -16.75 -7.74 -1.94
N TYR A 15 -16.01 -6.65 -1.73
CA TYR A 15 -15.67 -6.19 -0.38
C TYR A 15 -16.06 -4.74 -0.07
N LEU A 16 -16.49 -3.94 -1.05
CA LEU A 16 -16.91 -2.56 -0.78
C LEU A 16 -18.31 -2.42 -0.18
N SER A 17 -18.37 -1.68 0.92
CA SER A 17 -19.60 -1.14 1.47
C SER A 17 -20.12 0.07 0.66
N LYS A 18 -21.40 0.41 0.84
CA LYS A 18 -21.99 1.64 0.26
C LYS A 18 -21.25 2.91 0.70
N LYS A 19 -20.71 2.93 1.93
CA LYS A 19 -19.92 4.05 2.49
C LYS A 19 -18.67 4.28 1.64
N ASN A 20 -17.92 3.21 1.37
CA ASN A 20 -16.67 3.27 0.60
C ASN A 20 -16.91 3.61 -0.87
N ILE A 21 -18.03 3.17 -1.45
CA ILE A 21 -18.40 3.54 -2.82
C ILE A 21 -18.79 5.03 -2.90
N LYS A 22 -19.49 5.56 -1.90
CA LYS A 22 -19.87 6.97 -1.86
C LYS A 22 -18.65 7.86 -1.63
N ASN A 23 -17.75 7.45 -0.74
CA ASN A 23 -16.54 8.18 -0.42
C ASN A 23 -15.35 7.21 -0.27
N PRO A 24 -14.57 6.99 -1.34
CA PRO A 24 -13.41 6.10 -1.30
C PRO A 24 -12.32 6.56 -0.32
N MET A 25 -12.28 7.86 0.03
CA MET A 25 -11.30 8.38 0.99
C MET A 25 -11.45 7.81 2.39
N VAL A 26 -12.65 7.34 2.76
CA VAL A 26 -12.87 6.66 4.05
C VAL A 26 -11.92 5.47 4.16
N TYR A 27 -11.94 4.57 3.17
CA TYR A 27 -11.07 3.41 3.19
C TYR A 27 -9.59 3.80 3.09
N ILE A 28 -9.26 4.71 2.18
CA ILE A 28 -7.86 5.11 1.94
C ILE A 28 -7.21 5.65 3.22
N ARG A 29 -7.91 6.52 3.96
CA ARG A 29 -7.44 7.03 5.24
C ARG A 29 -7.36 5.93 6.29
N ASP A 30 -8.42 5.14 6.46
CA ASP A 30 -8.46 4.05 7.44
C ASP A 30 -7.35 3.00 7.18
N PHE A 31 -6.92 2.79 5.94
CA PHE A 31 -5.87 1.84 5.60
C PHE A 31 -4.47 2.40 5.89
N PHE A 32 -4.09 3.53 5.27
CA PHE A 32 -2.73 4.06 5.37
C PHE A 32 -2.43 4.80 6.68
N GLN A 33 -3.46 5.23 7.41
CA GLN A 33 -3.27 5.89 8.71
C GLN A 33 -3.24 4.90 9.88
N GLN A 34 -3.97 3.78 9.79
CA GLN A 34 -4.24 2.92 10.95
C GLN A 34 -3.73 1.48 10.81
N GLN A 35 -3.53 0.96 9.59
CA GLN A 35 -3.25 -0.45 9.38
C GLN A 35 -1.79 -0.73 9.00
N THR A 36 -1.23 0.03 8.06
CA THR A 36 0.13 -0.22 7.56
C THR A 36 0.71 1.01 6.88
N ASP A 37 2.03 1.13 6.85
CA ASP A 37 2.73 2.08 5.99
C ASP A 37 2.95 1.50 4.58
N ILE A 38 3.30 2.36 3.63
CA ILE A 38 3.42 1.98 2.22
C ILE A 38 4.57 1.01 1.95
N ILE A 39 5.65 1.05 2.74
CA ILE A 39 6.84 0.21 2.53
C ILE A 39 6.52 -1.23 2.99
N ASN A 40 5.94 -1.38 4.17
CA ASN A 40 5.47 -2.68 4.66
C ASN A 40 4.42 -3.28 3.72
N TRP A 41 3.46 -2.46 3.29
CA TRP A 41 2.45 -2.93 2.35
C TRP A 41 3.01 -3.35 0.99
N GLN A 42 4.01 -2.64 0.46
CA GLN A 42 4.72 -3.07 -0.75
C GLN A 42 5.35 -4.46 -0.55
N ASN A 43 5.98 -4.70 0.59
CA ASN A 43 6.62 -5.98 0.89
C ASN A 43 5.59 -7.11 0.99
N ASP A 44 4.43 -6.85 1.61
CA ASP A 44 3.32 -7.79 1.69
C ASP A 44 2.77 -8.16 0.31
N ILE A 45 2.56 -7.17 -0.56
CA ILE A 45 2.15 -7.41 -1.95
C ILE A 45 3.21 -8.24 -2.67
N ASN A 46 4.48 -7.86 -2.56
CA ASN A 46 5.58 -8.54 -3.23
C ASN A 46 5.65 -10.01 -2.81
N LEU A 47 5.60 -10.26 -1.50
CA LEU A 47 5.64 -11.60 -0.94
C LEU A 47 4.44 -12.43 -1.41
N PHE A 48 3.22 -11.87 -1.34
CA PHE A 48 2.01 -12.56 -1.79
C PHE A 48 2.08 -12.96 -3.27
N VAL A 49 2.51 -12.04 -4.14
CA VAL A 49 2.55 -12.30 -5.59
C VAL A 49 3.62 -13.32 -5.94
N ILE A 50 4.81 -13.23 -5.34
CA ILE A 50 5.89 -14.20 -5.55
C ILE A 50 5.48 -15.59 -5.06
N THR A 51 4.94 -15.68 -3.84
CA THR A 51 4.54 -16.97 -3.26
C THR A 51 3.33 -17.59 -3.96
N GLY A 52 2.41 -16.78 -4.50
CA GLY A 52 1.29 -17.24 -5.32
C GLY A 52 1.72 -17.69 -6.72
N ALA A 53 2.75 -17.08 -7.31
CA ALA A 53 3.25 -17.47 -8.63
C ALA A 53 4.23 -18.65 -8.57
N TYR A 54 4.96 -18.77 -7.47
CA TYR A 54 5.95 -19.81 -7.24
C TYR A 54 5.66 -20.53 -5.92
N PRO A 55 4.65 -21.41 -5.86
CA PRO A 55 4.23 -22.06 -4.62
C PRO A 55 5.33 -22.90 -3.96
N ALA A 56 6.34 -23.33 -4.72
CA ALA A 56 7.52 -24.02 -4.19
C ALA A 56 8.33 -23.14 -3.21
N MET A 57 8.30 -21.82 -3.37
CA MET A 57 8.93 -20.86 -2.44
C MET A 57 7.99 -20.45 -1.30
N SER A 58 6.76 -21.00 -1.25
CA SER A 58 5.77 -20.65 -0.24
C SER A 58 5.76 -21.64 0.93
N THR A 59 5.95 -21.11 2.12
CA THR A 59 5.51 -21.75 3.37
C THR A 59 4.00 -21.55 3.50
N GLY A 60 3.19 -22.30 2.74
CA GLY A 60 1.73 -22.13 2.78
C GLY A 60 1.11 -22.33 4.17
N GLY A 61 -0.10 -21.80 4.37
CA GLY A 61 -0.87 -21.95 5.62
C GLY A 61 -0.87 -20.73 6.56
N TYR A 62 -0.22 -19.62 6.18
CA TYR A 62 -0.29 -18.37 6.93
C TYR A 62 -1.64 -17.65 6.74
N PRO A 63 -2.40 -17.40 7.82
CA PRO A 63 -3.66 -16.66 7.76
C PRO A 63 -3.55 -15.27 7.11
N GLU A 64 -2.37 -14.66 7.22
CA GLU A 64 -2.02 -13.34 6.70
C GLU A 64 -2.21 -13.26 5.17
N ASN A 65 -2.03 -14.38 4.46
CA ASN A 65 -2.22 -14.44 3.02
C ASN A 65 -3.66 -14.13 2.60
N GLY A 66 -4.64 -14.63 3.36
CA GLY A 66 -6.05 -14.34 3.13
C GLY A 66 -6.39 -12.88 3.40
N TYR A 67 -5.82 -12.32 4.47
CA TYR A 67 -5.95 -10.89 4.79
C TYR A 67 -5.35 -10.01 3.70
N ASN A 68 -4.13 -10.31 3.24
CA ASN A 68 -3.44 -9.55 2.19
C ASN A 68 -4.20 -9.60 0.87
N CYS A 69 -4.66 -10.78 0.44
CA CYS A 69 -5.50 -10.93 -0.74
C CYS A 69 -6.78 -10.09 -0.64
N HIS A 70 -7.47 -10.16 0.51
CA HIS A 70 -8.67 -9.36 0.77
C HIS A 70 -8.39 -7.85 0.63
N GLN A 71 -7.32 -7.35 1.25
CA GLN A 71 -6.98 -5.92 1.20
C GLN A 71 -6.57 -5.48 -0.21
N MET A 72 -5.80 -6.28 -0.94
CA MET A 72 -5.47 -5.98 -2.34
C MET A 72 -6.71 -5.88 -3.22
N ILE A 73 -7.63 -6.85 -3.13
CA ILE A 73 -8.89 -6.78 -3.89
C ILE A 73 -9.67 -5.52 -3.50
N LYS A 74 -9.75 -5.20 -2.21
CA LYS A 74 -10.44 -4.00 -1.73
C LYS A 74 -9.80 -2.72 -2.27
N GLN A 75 -8.48 -2.63 -2.36
CA GLN A 75 -7.76 -1.53 -3.02
C GLN A 75 -8.08 -1.43 -4.51
N MET A 76 -8.15 -2.56 -5.24
CA MET A 76 -8.60 -2.58 -6.63
C MET A 76 -10.02 -2.03 -6.78
N GLU A 77 -10.93 -2.43 -5.89
CA GLU A 77 -12.30 -1.97 -5.94
C GLU A 77 -12.39 -0.46 -5.68
N ILE A 78 -11.65 0.05 -4.70
CA ILE A 78 -11.55 1.49 -4.41
C ILE A 78 -11.00 2.25 -5.61
N ALA A 79 -9.91 1.78 -6.19
CA ALA A 79 -9.35 2.39 -7.39
C ALA A 79 -10.35 2.37 -8.55
N TYR A 80 -11.16 1.32 -8.68
CA TYR A 80 -12.20 1.26 -9.71
C TYR A 80 -13.32 2.28 -9.46
N VAL A 81 -13.71 2.51 -8.19
CA VAL A 81 -14.62 3.58 -7.83
C VAL A 81 -14.06 4.93 -8.26
N ILE A 82 -12.77 5.20 -7.96
CA ILE A 82 -12.08 6.44 -8.37
C ILE A 82 -12.06 6.56 -9.90
N PHE A 83 -11.67 5.50 -10.60
CA PHE A 83 -11.64 5.43 -12.05
C PHE A 83 -12.98 5.83 -12.69
N LYS A 84 -14.09 5.34 -12.11
CA LYS A 84 -15.44 5.65 -12.60
C LYS A 84 -15.94 7.02 -12.19
N GLN A 85 -15.75 7.43 -10.93
CA GLN A 85 -16.22 8.71 -10.42
C GLN A 85 -15.48 9.90 -11.04
N CYS A 86 -14.18 9.75 -11.28
CA CYS A 86 -13.39 10.78 -11.95
C CYS A 86 -13.50 10.72 -13.48
N GLY A 87 -14.27 9.77 -14.03
CA GLY A 87 -14.46 9.63 -15.48
C GLY A 87 -13.17 9.38 -16.25
N LEU A 88 -12.21 8.66 -15.65
CA LEU A 88 -10.90 8.48 -16.26
C LEU A 88 -11.01 7.67 -17.57
N PRO A 89 -10.42 8.15 -18.68
CA PRO A 89 -10.43 7.42 -19.93
C PRO A 89 -9.49 6.22 -19.86
N LYS A 90 -9.76 5.19 -20.66
CA LYS A 90 -8.80 4.08 -20.83
C LYS A 90 -7.52 4.58 -21.49
N HIS A 91 -6.40 4.07 -21.02
CA HIS A 91 -5.09 4.25 -21.65
C HIS A 91 -4.96 3.36 -22.87
N LYS A 92 -4.34 3.87 -23.94
CA LYS A 92 -4.13 3.10 -25.18
C LYS A 92 -3.06 2.02 -25.00
N ASP A 93 -1.97 2.36 -24.30
CA ASP A 93 -0.87 1.45 -24.04
C ASP A 93 -0.62 1.33 -22.52
N PRO A 94 -1.32 0.43 -21.82
CA PRO A 94 -1.23 0.34 -20.37
C PRO A 94 0.16 -0.08 -19.87
N LEU A 95 0.99 -0.71 -20.71
CA LEU A 95 2.30 -1.23 -20.33
C LEU A 95 3.42 -0.17 -20.41
N THR A 96 3.16 0.97 -21.05
CA THR A 96 4.06 2.13 -21.00
C THR A 96 4.00 2.76 -19.61
N LEU A 97 4.83 2.32 -18.68
CA LEU A 97 4.81 2.84 -17.30
C LEU A 97 5.47 4.22 -17.15
N PHE A 98 6.36 4.60 -18.06
CA PHE A 98 7.11 5.86 -18.05
C PHE A 98 7.12 6.51 -19.43
N ASP A 99 7.00 7.84 -19.48
CA ASP A 99 7.04 8.61 -20.73
C ASP A 99 8.41 9.27 -20.96
N THR A 100 9.14 9.57 -19.88
CA THR A 100 10.43 10.26 -19.94
C THR A 100 11.52 9.47 -19.23
N ARG A 101 12.79 9.81 -19.51
CA ARG A 101 13.95 9.22 -18.82
C ARG A 101 13.91 9.47 -17.31
N ASN A 102 13.44 10.63 -16.89
CA ASN A 102 13.34 10.95 -15.48
C ASN A 102 12.19 10.17 -14.80
N ASP A 103 11.07 9.95 -15.50
CA ASP A 103 10.05 9.02 -15.03
C ASP A 103 10.59 7.58 -14.88
N TYR A 104 11.46 7.14 -15.79
CA TYR A 104 12.15 5.85 -15.66
C TYR A 104 13.08 5.80 -14.43
N PHE A 105 13.87 6.84 -14.16
CA PHE A 105 14.72 6.88 -12.97
C PHE A 105 13.89 6.85 -11.68
N ASN A 106 12.82 7.64 -11.61
CA ASN A 106 11.88 7.63 -10.50
C ASN A 106 11.21 6.26 -10.34
N TYR A 107 10.89 5.61 -11.45
CA TYR A 107 10.33 4.26 -11.45
C TYR A 107 11.32 3.21 -10.92
N SER A 108 12.58 3.25 -11.38
CA SER A 108 13.59 2.22 -11.09
C SER A 108 14.24 2.35 -9.72
N TYR A 109 14.45 3.57 -9.25
CA TYR A 109 15.24 3.86 -8.04
C TYR A 109 14.48 4.67 -6.99
N GLY A 110 13.35 5.26 -7.36
CA GLY A 110 12.54 6.09 -6.49
C GLY A 110 11.24 5.41 -6.04
N LEU A 111 10.60 6.04 -5.06
CA LEU A 111 9.22 5.73 -4.67
C LEU A 111 8.21 6.51 -5.53
N GLU A 112 8.66 7.53 -6.25
CA GLU A 112 7.82 8.49 -6.96
C GLU A 112 7.16 7.92 -8.22
N LEU A 113 5.83 8.05 -8.29
CA LEU A 113 5.06 7.73 -9.49
C LEU A 113 4.88 8.98 -10.34
N THR A 114 5.80 9.21 -11.28
CA THR A 114 5.73 10.36 -12.19
C THR A 114 5.33 9.95 -13.61
N CYS A 115 4.54 10.82 -14.24
CA CYS A 115 4.21 10.78 -15.66
C CYS A 115 4.46 12.19 -16.20
N ASN A 116 5.33 12.31 -17.20
CA ASN A 116 5.81 13.60 -17.70
C ASN A 116 6.39 14.47 -16.56
N ASN A 117 7.20 13.86 -15.70
CA ASN A 117 7.86 14.50 -14.55
C ASN A 117 6.91 15.06 -13.48
N LYS A 118 5.65 14.62 -13.46
CA LYS A 118 4.66 15.04 -12.47
C LYS A 118 4.02 13.83 -11.80
N ARG A 119 3.81 13.91 -10.49
CA ARG A 119 3.07 12.87 -9.75
C ARG A 119 1.67 12.72 -10.35
N SER A 120 1.33 11.52 -10.79
CA SER A 120 0.05 11.26 -11.48
C SER A 120 -0.59 9.94 -11.04
N PRO A 121 -1.19 9.88 -9.84
CA PRO A 121 -1.86 8.66 -9.37
C PRO A 121 -3.02 8.23 -10.30
N TYR A 122 -3.68 9.18 -10.96
CA TYR A 122 -4.77 8.89 -11.89
C TYR A 122 -4.29 8.24 -13.20
N ASP A 123 -3.08 8.58 -13.68
CA ASP A 123 -2.49 7.93 -14.86
C ASP A 123 -2.29 6.43 -14.60
N LEU A 124 -1.82 6.09 -13.40
CA LEU A 124 -1.64 4.71 -13.00
C LEU A 124 -2.95 3.96 -12.83
N ILE A 125 -3.95 4.56 -12.19
CA ILE A 125 -5.28 3.96 -12.06
C ILE A 125 -5.89 3.68 -13.44
N ARG A 126 -5.76 4.59 -14.41
CA ARG A 126 -6.26 4.34 -15.77
C ARG A 126 -5.47 3.24 -16.49
N LYS A 127 -4.15 3.18 -16.36
CA LYS A 127 -3.31 2.12 -16.96
C LYS A 127 -3.69 0.76 -16.38
N PHE A 128 -3.86 0.66 -15.06
CA PHE A 128 -4.29 -0.56 -14.35
C PHE A 128 -5.59 -1.17 -14.90
N PHE A 129 -6.65 -0.36 -15.07
CA PHE A 129 -7.93 -0.83 -15.61
C PHE A 129 -7.99 -0.91 -17.14
N SER A 130 -6.95 -0.42 -17.82
CA SER A 130 -6.78 -0.59 -19.27
C SER A 130 -6.04 -1.87 -19.60
N TYR A 131 -5.09 -2.29 -18.75
CA TYR A 131 -4.44 -3.60 -18.84
C TYR A 131 -5.47 -4.73 -18.77
N GLN A 132 -6.32 -4.72 -17.73
CA GLN A 132 -7.45 -5.64 -17.65
C GLN A 132 -8.61 -5.07 -16.81
N PRO A 133 -9.87 -5.46 -17.10
CA PRO A 133 -11.02 -5.01 -16.31
C PRO A 133 -11.01 -5.64 -14.91
N LEU A 134 -11.71 -5.00 -13.97
CA LEU A 134 -11.82 -5.44 -12.56
C LEU A 134 -12.20 -6.92 -12.41
N GLN A 135 -13.07 -7.46 -13.26
CA GLN A 135 -13.45 -8.87 -13.23
C GLN A 135 -12.31 -9.83 -13.57
N LYS A 136 -11.40 -9.43 -14.48
CA LYS A 136 -10.20 -10.22 -14.77
C LYS A 136 -9.20 -10.12 -13.61
N TRP A 137 -9.08 -8.94 -12.99
CA TRP A 137 -8.28 -8.78 -11.77
C TRP A 137 -8.74 -9.69 -10.64
N TYR A 138 -10.05 -9.80 -10.42
CA TYR A 138 -10.59 -10.77 -9.45
C TYR A 138 -10.13 -12.19 -9.74
N LYS A 139 -10.24 -12.64 -11.00
CA LYS A 139 -9.76 -13.96 -11.39
C LYS A 139 -8.26 -14.10 -11.14
N THR A 140 -7.45 -13.11 -11.49
CA THR A 140 -6.00 -13.11 -11.19
C THR A 140 -5.70 -13.28 -9.70
N MET A 141 -6.45 -12.60 -8.83
CA MET A 141 -6.27 -12.73 -7.38
C MET A 141 -6.75 -14.09 -6.85
N ASP A 142 -7.84 -14.62 -7.40
CA ASP A 142 -8.34 -15.96 -7.06
C ASP A 142 -7.32 -17.03 -7.47
N ASP A 143 -6.78 -16.94 -8.69
CA ASP A 143 -5.75 -17.83 -9.22
C ASP A 143 -4.49 -17.78 -8.32
N LEU A 144 -3.99 -16.58 -7.97
CA LEU A 144 -2.85 -16.43 -7.05
C LEU A 144 -3.11 -17.05 -5.68
N MET A 145 -4.29 -16.82 -5.10
CA MET A 145 -4.66 -17.34 -3.78
C MET A 145 -4.82 -18.87 -3.80
N GLU A 146 -5.40 -19.42 -4.88
CA GLU A 146 -5.54 -20.87 -5.06
C GLU A 146 -4.17 -21.54 -5.13
N GLN A 147 -3.26 -21.02 -5.95
CA GLN A 147 -1.90 -21.53 -6.10
C GLN A 147 -1.14 -21.51 -4.77
N LEU A 148 -1.25 -20.40 -4.05
CA LEU A 148 -0.66 -20.21 -2.73
C LEU A 148 -1.19 -21.21 -1.70
N THR A 149 -2.49 -21.50 -1.73
CA THR A 149 -3.16 -22.37 -0.76
C THR A 149 -2.94 -23.85 -1.06
N LEU A 150 -3.12 -24.25 -2.32
CA LEU A 150 -3.06 -25.65 -2.72
C LEU A 150 -1.62 -26.15 -2.92
N LYS A 151 -0.63 -25.25 -2.97
CA LYS A 151 0.76 -25.55 -3.32
C LYS A 151 0.92 -26.36 -4.61
N ARG A 152 -0.10 -26.36 -5.47
CA ARG A 152 -0.07 -27.09 -6.73
C ARG A 152 0.83 -26.29 -7.65
N SER A 153 2.03 -26.76 -7.99
CA SER A 153 2.75 -26.13 -9.10
C SER A 153 2.01 -26.51 -10.39
N ILE A 154 1.06 -25.68 -10.84
CA ILE A 154 0.46 -25.83 -12.17
C ILE A 154 1.47 -25.34 -13.21
N GLY A 155 2.65 -25.98 -13.25
CA GLY A 155 3.81 -25.56 -14.03
C GLY A 155 4.33 -24.17 -13.66
N ASN A 156 5.62 -23.92 -13.89
CA ASN A 156 6.18 -22.56 -13.79
C ASN A 156 5.62 -21.60 -14.89
N GLU A 157 4.70 -22.09 -15.72
CA GLU A 157 4.19 -21.43 -16.93
C GLU A 157 2.86 -20.69 -16.72
N HIS A 158 2.15 -20.89 -15.60
CA HIS A 158 0.78 -20.38 -15.44
C HIS A 158 0.69 -18.85 -15.55
N PHE A 159 1.62 -18.15 -14.89
CA PHE A 159 1.74 -16.69 -15.01
C PHE A 159 2.85 -16.28 -15.98
N GLY A 160 3.95 -17.03 -16.08
CA GLY A 160 5.12 -16.69 -16.91
C GLY A 160 5.57 -15.24 -16.69
N ASP A 161 5.97 -14.55 -17.75
CA ASP A 161 6.42 -13.15 -17.68
C ASP A 161 5.31 -12.17 -17.24
N LYS A 162 4.04 -12.57 -17.31
CA LYS A 162 2.93 -11.71 -16.87
C LYS A 162 2.95 -11.50 -15.36
N ILE A 163 3.63 -12.36 -14.59
CA ILE A 163 3.72 -12.16 -13.14
C ILE A 163 4.42 -10.86 -12.78
N VAL A 164 5.44 -10.48 -13.55
CA VAL A 164 6.19 -9.24 -13.36
C VAL A 164 5.24 -8.05 -13.54
N VAL A 165 4.41 -8.09 -14.59
CA VAL A 165 3.41 -7.05 -14.88
C VAL A 165 2.33 -6.99 -13.80
N ILE A 166 1.83 -8.14 -13.34
CA ILE A 166 0.83 -8.23 -12.26
C ILE A 166 1.39 -7.63 -10.98
N ARG A 167 2.57 -8.09 -10.56
CA ARG A 167 3.28 -7.59 -9.37
C ARG A 167 3.43 -6.08 -9.44
N GLU A 168 3.92 -5.57 -10.57
CA GLU A 168 4.19 -4.16 -10.75
C GLU A 168 2.90 -3.34 -10.65
N PHE A 169 1.85 -3.75 -11.36
CA PHE A 169 0.57 -3.05 -11.28
C PHE A 169 -0.03 -3.04 -9.88
N LEU A 170 0.09 -4.12 -9.11
CA LEU A 170 -0.42 -4.18 -7.74
C LEU A 170 0.32 -3.23 -6.82
N ILE A 171 1.65 -3.27 -6.84
CA ILE A 171 2.50 -2.37 -6.03
C ILE A 171 2.20 -0.92 -6.41
N ARG A 172 2.20 -0.62 -7.71
CA ARG A 172 1.99 0.75 -8.18
C ARG A 172 0.57 1.26 -7.94
N LEU A 173 -0.43 0.39 -7.94
CA LEU A 173 -1.78 0.75 -7.52
C LEU A 173 -1.81 1.19 -6.05
N ALA A 174 -1.11 0.46 -5.17
CA ALA A 174 -1.00 0.83 -3.77
C ALA A 174 -0.35 2.21 -3.59
N TYR A 175 0.75 2.48 -4.30
CA TYR A 175 1.37 3.81 -4.32
C TYR A 175 0.45 4.89 -4.88
N ALA A 176 -0.33 4.62 -5.92
CA ALA A 176 -1.28 5.59 -6.46
C ALA A 176 -2.35 5.96 -5.41
N LEU A 177 -2.85 4.98 -4.65
CA LEU A 177 -3.79 5.24 -3.55
C LEU A 177 -3.12 5.97 -2.38
N TYR A 178 -1.87 5.64 -2.07
CA TYR A 178 -1.07 6.34 -1.06
C TYR A 178 -0.82 7.80 -1.44
N TYR A 179 -0.54 8.10 -2.71
CA TYR A 179 -0.41 9.50 -3.14
C TYR A 179 -1.72 10.28 -3.03
N ILE A 180 -2.85 9.64 -3.32
CA ILE A 180 -4.17 10.25 -3.09
C ILE A 180 -4.38 10.52 -1.59
N TYR A 181 -3.91 9.64 -0.71
CA TYR A 181 -3.91 9.86 0.73
C TYR A 181 -3.04 11.06 1.14
N GLU A 182 -1.76 11.07 0.73
CA GLU A 182 -0.75 12.08 1.09
C GLU A 182 -1.16 13.49 0.63
N HIS A 183 -1.75 13.62 -0.56
CA HIS A 183 -2.18 14.92 -1.11
C HIS A 183 -3.57 15.37 -0.60
N GLY A 184 -4.09 14.76 0.47
CA GLY A 184 -5.32 15.16 1.13
C GLY A 184 -6.62 14.70 0.46
N GLY A 185 -6.54 14.04 -0.71
CA GLY A 185 -7.65 13.33 -1.32
C GLY A 185 -7.73 13.40 -2.85
N ILE A 186 -8.93 13.09 -3.35
CA ILE A 186 -9.22 13.02 -4.78
C ILE A 186 -9.61 14.40 -5.29
N SER A 187 -8.86 14.91 -6.26
CA SER A 187 -9.26 16.10 -7.02
C SER A 187 -10.24 15.66 -8.10
N ILE A 188 -11.53 15.82 -7.82
CA ILE A 188 -12.58 15.58 -8.81
C ILE A 188 -12.73 16.86 -9.62
N PRO A 189 -12.48 16.85 -10.95
CA PRO A 189 -12.87 17.98 -11.78
C PRO A 189 -14.39 18.12 -11.70
N LEU A 190 -14.86 19.13 -10.98
CA LEU A 190 -16.28 19.39 -10.84
C LEU A 190 -16.83 19.81 -12.20
N PRO A 191 -17.96 19.25 -12.65
CA PRO A 191 -18.70 19.83 -13.74
C PRO A 191 -19.02 21.31 -13.43
N PRO A 192 -19.02 22.23 -14.42
CA PRO A 192 -19.13 23.68 -14.20
C PRO A 192 -20.34 24.15 -13.38
N TYR A 193 -21.34 23.28 -13.21
CA TYR A 193 -22.59 23.57 -12.51
C TYR A 193 -22.60 23.17 -11.03
N VAL A 194 -21.52 22.59 -10.49
CA VAL A 194 -21.45 22.18 -9.08
C VAL A 194 -20.70 23.24 -8.26
N HIS A 195 -21.46 24.08 -7.56
CA HIS A 195 -20.91 24.97 -6.54
C HIS A 195 -20.78 24.21 -5.21
N ILE A 196 -19.56 23.86 -4.82
CA ILE A 196 -19.30 23.40 -3.45
C ILE A 196 -19.26 24.64 -2.57
N GLN A 197 -20.29 24.83 -1.74
CA GLN A 197 -20.18 25.73 -0.60
C GLN A 197 -19.18 25.12 0.37
N SER A 198 -17.97 25.69 0.40
CA SER A 198 -16.98 25.45 1.44
C SER A 198 -17.66 25.70 2.80
N ARG A 199 -17.72 24.66 3.63
CA ARG A 199 -18.15 24.80 5.02
C ARG A 199 -17.05 25.57 5.74
N LYS A 200 -17.29 26.87 5.98
CA LYS A 200 -16.42 27.69 6.83
C LYS A 200 -16.20 26.96 8.16
N GLN A 201 -14.94 26.85 8.55
CA GLN A 201 -14.53 26.48 9.91
C GLN A 201 -15.12 27.53 10.85
N HIS A 202 -15.95 27.08 11.80
CA HIS A 202 -16.30 27.88 12.96
C HIS A 202 -15.21 27.60 14.00
N GLU A 203 -14.31 28.57 14.17
CA GLU A 203 -13.56 28.77 15.41
C GLU A 203 -14.35 29.72 16.32
N GLU A 204 -14.00 29.64 17.61
CA GLU A 204 -14.51 30.40 18.77
C GLU A 204 -15.85 29.94 19.34
N ALA A 205 -16.08 29.85 20.65
CA ALA A 205 -15.26 29.83 21.87
C ALA A 205 -16.25 29.47 23.01
N GLU A 206 -15.70 29.09 24.16
CA GLU A 206 -16.34 28.61 25.39
C GLU A 206 -17.55 29.40 25.92
N SER A 207 -18.50 28.72 26.59
CA SER A 207 -18.98 29.12 27.93
C SER A 207 -20.01 28.11 28.49
N ASN A 208 -19.77 27.71 29.73
CA ASN A 208 -20.59 26.85 30.59
C ASN A 208 -22.04 27.35 30.76
N ASN A 209 -22.97 26.40 30.94
CA ASN A 209 -23.85 26.40 32.12
C ASN A 209 -24.58 25.06 32.28
N GLU A 210 -24.43 24.51 33.48
CA GLU A 210 -25.19 23.39 34.04
C GLU A 210 -26.68 23.75 34.14
N THR A 211 -27.56 22.75 33.96
CA THR A 211 -28.67 22.52 34.89
C THR A 211 -29.18 21.09 34.74
N ASN A 212 -29.31 20.45 35.91
CA ASN A 212 -29.82 19.13 36.16
C ASN A 212 -31.29 18.99 35.75
N GLU A 213 -31.70 17.80 35.32
CA GLU A 213 -32.86 17.14 35.92
C GLU A 213 -32.74 15.61 35.83
N SER A 214 -32.84 15.00 37.01
CA SER A 214 -32.71 13.58 37.32
C SER A 214 -34.07 12.89 37.23
N LEU A 215 -34.12 11.61 36.84
CA LEU A 215 -35.13 10.65 37.32
C LEU A 215 -34.72 9.19 37.03
N GLY A 216 -34.38 8.45 38.09
CA GLY A 216 -34.73 7.02 38.26
C GLY A 216 -33.63 5.95 38.06
N GLY A 217 -32.96 5.54 39.16
CA GLY A 217 -32.38 4.17 39.32
C GLY A 217 -33.47 3.12 39.65
N PRO A 218 -33.18 1.90 40.18
CA PRO A 218 -31.93 1.37 40.78
C PRO A 218 -31.53 -0.07 40.34
N HIS A 219 -30.29 -0.54 40.60
CA HIS A 219 -29.86 -1.67 41.45
C HIS A 219 -28.85 -2.52 40.63
N ASP A 220 -27.81 -3.20 41.13
CA ASP A 220 -27.16 -3.32 42.43
C ASP A 220 -25.75 -3.94 42.19
N ILE A 221 -24.89 -3.80 43.17
CA ILE A 221 -23.48 -4.22 43.25
C ILE A 221 -23.39 -5.70 43.66
N ARG A 222 -22.33 -6.41 43.20
CA ARG A 222 -21.59 -7.57 43.82
C ARG A 222 -20.96 -8.45 42.72
N ASP A 223 -19.72 -8.92 42.73
CA ASP A 223 -18.63 -8.91 43.70
C ASP A 223 -17.28 -9.01 42.94
N GLU A 224 -16.29 -8.31 43.44
CA GLU A 224 -14.87 -8.37 43.06
C GLU A 224 -14.22 -9.62 43.66
N GLU A 225 -13.69 -10.51 42.84
CA GLU A 225 -12.64 -11.46 43.23
C GLU A 225 -11.99 -12.06 41.97
N LYS A 226 -11.02 -11.35 41.37
CA LYS A 226 -10.03 -11.92 40.41
C LYS A 226 -8.89 -10.98 39.98
N MET A 227 -8.50 -10.02 40.83
CA MET A 227 -7.37 -9.11 40.57
C MET A 227 -6.19 -9.38 41.51
N SER A 228 -5.61 -10.58 41.45
CA SER A 228 -4.30 -10.83 42.10
C SER A 228 -3.39 -11.85 41.41
N GLU A 229 -3.77 -12.42 40.25
CA GLU A 229 -2.91 -13.38 39.52
C GLU A 229 -2.31 -12.83 38.21
N MET A 230 -2.64 -11.61 37.78
CA MET A 230 -2.21 -11.08 36.48
C MET A 230 -0.88 -10.31 36.49
N ASN A 231 -0.33 -9.97 37.65
CA ASN A 231 0.85 -9.10 37.75
C ASN A 231 2.20 -9.84 37.80
N SER A 232 2.23 -11.17 37.92
CA SER A 232 3.49 -11.94 37.94
C SER A 232 3.94 -12.41 36.55
N ALA A 233 3.02 -12.55 35.58
CA ALA A 233 3.34 -13.01 34.23
C ALA A 233 3.85 -11.88 33.30
N GLU A 234 3.57 -10.62 33.63
CA GLU A 234 3.95 -9.46 32.82
C GLU A 234 5.39 -8.98 33.07
N LEU A 235 6.02 -9.40 34.19
CA LEU A 235 7.42 -9.06 34.48
C LEU A 235 8.44 -10.01 33.84
N GLU A 236 8.10 -11.29 33.60
CA GLU A 236 9.04 -12.25 32.99
C GLU A 236 9.16 -12.10 31.45
N THR A 237 8.13 -11.56 30.79
CA THR A 237 8.13 -11.36 29.34
C THR A 237 8.89 -10.10 28.90
N LYS A 238 8.97 -9.06 29.75
CA LYS A 238 9.74 -7.84 29.48
C LYS A 238 11.26 -8.06 29.52
N ASN A 239 11.76 -8.92 30.41
CA ASN A 239 13.20 -9.16 30.56
C ASN A 239 13.82 -10.03 29.45
N LYS A 240 13.02 -10.87 28.75
CA LYS A 240 13.47 -11.62 27.57
C LYS A 240 13.53 -10.77 26.29
N GLY A 241 12.68 -9.75 26.17
CA GLY A 241 12.64 -8.85 25.00
C GLY A 241 13.78 -7.83 24.95
N ALA A 242 14.38 -7.47 26.10
CA ALA A 242 15.49 -6.52 26.17
C ALA A 242 16.82 -7.15 25.71
N ASN A 243 17.11 -8.38 26.14
CA ASN A 243 18.36 -9.09 25.78
C ASN A 243 18.47 -9.42 24.27
N LEU A 244 17.36 -9.66 23.58
CA LEU A 244 17.36 -9.92 22.13
C LEU A 244 17.57 -8.66 21.28
N LYS A 245 17.25 -7.47 21.81
CA LYS A 245 17.47 -6.20 21.10
C LYS A 245 18.93 -5.73 21.18
N GLU A 246 19.62 -5.99 22.28
CA GLU A 246 21.04 -5.65 22.43
C GLU A 246 21.95 -6.47 21.49
N ASP A 247 21.68 -7.78 21.36
CA ASP A 247 22.46 -8.69 20.50
C ASP A 247 22.28 -8.40 18.99
N ALA A 248 21.07 -8.00 18.58
CA ALA A 248 20.79 -7.59 17.20
C ALA A 248 21.44 -6.23 16.85
N THR A 249 21.52 -5.32 17.82
CA THR A 249 22.12 -3.99 17.60
C THR A 249 23.63 -4.11 17.46
N GLN A 250 24.31 -4.96 18.23
CA GLN A 250 25.75 -5.19 18.08
C GLN A 250 26.13 -5.87 16.75
N LYS A 251 25.32 -6.81 16.25
CA LYS A 251 25.55 -7.45 14.94
C LYS A 251 25.39 -6.49 13.76
N ILE A 252 24.45 -5.55 13.83
CA ILE A 252 24.24 -4.56 12.77
C ILE A 252 25.42 -3.57 12.74
N THR A 253 25.90 -3.10 13.90
CA THR A 253 27.04 -2.17 13.94
C THR A 253 28.34 -2.81 13.42
N GLY A 254 28.55 -4.12 13.64
CA GLY A 254 29.68 -4.85 13.07
C GLY A 254 29.66 -4.91 11.54
N LEU A 255 28.49 -5.18 10.95
CA LEU A 255 28.31 -5.25 9.49
C LEU A 255 28.48 -3.87 8.81
N TYR A 256 28.12 -2.78 9.49
CA TYR A 256 28.35 -1.42 8.96
C TYR A 256 29.83 -1.02 8.96
N MET A 257 30.64 -1.52 9.90
CA MET A 257 32.08 -1.25 9.93
C MET A 257 32.84 -2.05 8.86
N GLU A 258 32.47 -3.32 8.63
CA GLU A 258 33.01 -4.13 7.53
C GLU A 258 32.66 -3.54 6.14
N ALA A 259 31.46 -2.99 5.97
CA ALA A 259 31.06 -2.35 4.72
C ALA A 259 31.80 -1.02 4.46
N ALA A 260 32.21 -0.30 5.52
CA ALA A 260 32.98 0.93 5.40
C ALA A 260 34.43 0.66 4.96
N ASP A 261 35.08 -0.37 5.52
CA ASP A 261 36.44 -0.78 5.13
C ASP A 261 36.50 -1.27 3.66
N HIS A 262 35.41 -1.88 3.18
CA HIS A 262 35.29 -2.28 1.77
C HIS A 262 35.03 -1.10 0.82
N LEU A 263 34.48 0.02 1.31
CA LEU A 263 34.25 1.21 0.48
C LEU A 263 35.56 1.99 0.25
N ASP A 264 36.40 2.09 1.28
CA ASP A 264 37.72 2.77 1.20
C ASP A 264 38.73 2.03 0.30
N THR A 265 38.59 0.71 0.18
CA THR A 265 39.40 -0.09 -0.77
C THR A 265 38.95 0.06 -2.22
N VAL A 266 37.67 0.36 -2.47
CA VAL A 266 37.14 0.59 -3.82
C VAL A 266 37.51 1.97 -4.33
N THR A 267 37.44 3.01 -3.49
CA THR A 267 37.88 4.37 -3.85
C THR A 267 39.37 4.43 -4.16
N THR A 268 40.22 3.72 -3.42
CA THR A 268 41.67 3.64 -3.73
C THR A 268 41.97 2.86 -5.02
N LEU A 269 41.12 1.90 -5.43
CA LEU A 269 41.26 1.21 -6.72
C LEU A 269 40.82 2.10 -7.90
N GLU A 270 39.77 2.92 -7.74
CA GLU A 270 39.31 3.85 -8.77
C GLU A 270 40.30 5.01 -9.00
N GLU A 271 40.91 5.53 -7.94
CA GLU A 271 41.97 6.55 -8.05
C GLU A 271 43.22 6.01 -8.76
N ASN A 272 43.60 4.76 -8.48
CA ASN A 272 44.74 4.12 -9.13
C ASN A 272 44.48 3.77 -10.60
N MET A 273 43.25 3.37 -10.98
CA MET A 273 42.90 3.15 -12.39
C MET A 273 42.87 4.45 -13.20
N THR A 274 42.43 5.55 -12.58
CA THR A 274 42.38 6.87 -13.25
C THR A 274 43.78 7.42 -13.52
N CYS A 275 44.74 7.18 -12.61
CA CYS A 275 46.14 7.55 -12.79
C CYS A 275 46.82 6.76 -13.93
N ILE A 276 46.53 5.46 -14.06
CA ILE A 276 47.06 4.61 -15.14
C ILE A 276 46.54 5.04 -16.51
N GLN A 277 45.28 5.47 -16.62
CA GLN A 277 44.71 5.95 -17.89
C GLN A 277 45.28 7.29 -18.35
N GLN A 278 45.65 8.19 -17.42
CA GLN A 278 46.29 9.47 -17.76
C GLN A 278 47.76 9.29 -18.22
N THR A 279 48.43 8.23 -17.77
CA THR A 279 49.82 7.95 -18.15
C THR A 279 49.92 7.33 -19.56
N LEU A 280 48.84 6.70 -20.04
CA LEU A 280 48.77 6.05 -21.37
C LEU A 280 48.28 6.97 -22.50
N GLN A 281 47.99 8.24 -22.23
CA GLN A 281 47.49 9.21 -23.22
C GLN A 281 48.39 10.45 -23.43
N SER A 282 49.63 10.43 -22.95
CA SER A 282 50.62 11.47 -23.31
C SER A 282 51.52 10.99 -24.46
N PRO A 283 51.72 11.77 -25.52
CA PRO A 283 52.49 11.40 -26.71
C PRO A 283 54.00 11.24 -26.44
#